data_AF-G5EKJ9-F1
#
_entry.id   AF-G5EKJ9-F1
#
_cell.length_a   1.000
_cell.length_b   1.000
_cell.length_c   1.000
_cell.angle_alpha   90.00
_cell.angle_beta   90.00
_cell.angle_gamma   90.00
#
_symmetry.space_group_name_H-M   'P 1'
#
loop_
_entity.id
_entity.type
_entity.pdbx_description
1 polymer ?
#
loop_
_entity_poly.entity_id
_entity_poly.type
_entity_poly.pdbx_seq_one_letter_code
_entity_poly.pdbx_strand_id
1 'polypeptide(L)'
;LYRGKVGLDAAEAQHLMEGLDWAGAIKDIEASVNWLKANGSQKVGVTGYCMGGALSIASAVLVPGIDAVVGFYGTPSPQLADPAQAKAPVQA
;
A
#
# COMPACT_ATOMS: atom_id res chain seq x y z
N LEU A 1 -10.12 2.81 0.92
CA LEU A 1 -9.98 1.36 0.65
C LEU A 1 -11.26 0.77 0.06
N TYR A 2 -12.27 0.34 0.85
CA TYR A 2 -13.50 -0.31 0.33
C TYR A 2 -14.62 0.65 -0.10
N ARG A 3 -14.28 1.91 -0.38
CA ARG A 3 -15.19 2.95 -0.91
C ARG A 3 -16.53 3.07 -0.15
N GLY A 4 -16.48 2.98 1.18
CA GLY A 4 -17.64 3.12 2.06
C GLY A 4 -18.38 1.82 2.39
N LYS A 5 -17.99 0.67 1.82
CA LYS A 5 -18.53 -0.64 2.20
C LYS A 5 -17.96 -1.11 3.54
N VAL A 6 -18.82 -1.69 4.37
CA VAL A 6 -18.48 -2.27 5.69
C VAL A 6 -18.93 -3.73 5.66
N GLY A 7 -18.03 -4.65 5.97
CA GLY A 7 -18.38 -6.07 6.16
C GLY A 7 -18.99 -6.25 7.54
N LEU A 8 -20.22 -6.74 7.62
CA LEU A 8 -20.95 -6.95 8.87
C LEU A 8 -20.61 -8.30 9.52
N ASP A 9 -20.06 -9.22 8.72
CA ASP A 9 -19.56 -10.51 9.17
C ASP A 9 -18.24 -10.89 8.47
N ALA A 10 -17.68 -12.03 8.88
CA ALA A 10 -16.40 -12.52 8.38
C ALA A 10 -16.43 -12.84 6.88
N ALA A 11 -17.55 -13.35 6.36
CA ALA A 11 -17.67 -13.72 4.95
C ALA A 11 -17.74 -12.46 4.06
N GLU A 12 -18.48 -11.44 4.50
CA GLU A 12 -18.52 -10.15 3.82
C GLU A 12 -17.16 -9.44 3.88
N ALA A 13 -16.49 -9.46 5.04
CA ALA A 13 -15.15 -8.89 5.18
C ALA A 13 -14.15 -9.59 4.24
N GLN A 14 -14.20 -10.92 4.15
CA GLN A 14 -13.35 -11.69 3.25
C GLN A 14 -13.63 -11.37 1.78
N HIS A 15 -14.90 -11.31 1.36
CA HIS A 15 -15.24 -10.91 -0.01
C HIS A 15 -14.76 -9.48 -0.34
N LEU A 16 -14.83 -8.54 0.61
CA LEU A 16 -14.29 -7.20 0.40
C LEU A 16 -12.77 -7.21 0.22
N MET A 17 -12.05 -8.03 0.99
CA MET A 17 -10.61 -8.20 0.87
C MET A 17 -10.22 -8.84 -0.48
N GLU A 18 -10.89 -9.91 -0.88
CA GLU A 18 -10.64 -10.61 -2.15
C GLU A 18 -10.95 -9.72 -3.36
N GLY A 19 -12.01 -8.91 -3.25
CA GLY A 19 -12.43 -7.95 -4.27
C GLY A 19 -11.70 -6.60 -4.22
N LEU A 20 -10.59 -6.48 -3.48
CA LEU A 20 -9.86 -5.21 -3.40
C LEU A 20 -9.35 -4.78 -4.77
N ASP A 21 -9.64 -3.53 -5.15
CA ASP A 21 -8.97 -2.86 -6.25
C ASP A 21 -7.54 -2.45 -5.83
N TRP A 22 -6.59 -3.36 -6.05
CA TRP A 22 -5.17 -3.17 -5.70
C TRP A 22 -4.55 -1.98 -6.42
N ALA A 23 -4.83 -1.79 -7.72
CA ALA A 23 -4.28 -0.67 -8.48
C ALA A 23 -4.84 0.66 -7.96
N GLY A 24 -6.13 0.72 -7.65
CA GLY A 24 -6.74 1.87 -6.99
C GLY A 24 -6.16 2.14 -5.60
N ALA A 25 -5.87 1.11 -4.82
CA ALA A 25 -5.24 1.26 -3.50
C ALA A 25 -3.81 1.85 -3.61
N ILE A 26 -3.02 1.42 -4.60
CA ILE A 26 -1.70 2.01 -4.86
C ILE A 26 -1.81 3.49 -5.27
N LYS A 27 -2.80 3.85 -6.10
CA LYS A 27 -3.06 5.25 -6.46
C LYS A 27 -3.50 6.10 -5.26
N ASP A 28 -4.29 5.54 -4.34
CA ASP A 28 -4.65 6.24 -3.10
C ASP A 28 -3.39 6.52 -2.24
N ILE A 29 -2.44 5.56 -2.18
CA ILE A 29 -1.15 5.73 -1.49
C ILE A 29 -0.32 6.82 -2.17
N GLU A 30 -0.20 6.79 -3.50
CA GLU A 30 0.51 7.81 -4.27
C GLU A 30 -0.08 9.21 -4.05
N ALA A 31 -1.41 9.35 -4.11
CA ALA A 31 -2.08 10.61 -3.85
C ALA A 31 -1.79 11.13 -2.43
N SER A 32 -1.74 10.23 -1.44
CA SER A 32 -1.40 10.56 -0.05
C SER A 32 0.05 11.04 0.09
N VAL A 33 1.00 10.34 -0.55
CA VAL A 33 2.43 10.73 -0.58
C VAL A 33 2.61 12.11 -1.21
N ASN A 34 1.98 12.33 -2.37
CA ASN A 34 2.04 13.60 -3.09
C ASN A 34 1.43 14.73 -2.26
N TRP A 35 0.30 14.49 -1.61
CA TRP A 35 -0.33 15.48 -0.74
C TRP A 35 0.59 15.84 0.44
N LEU A 36 1.17 14.87 1.14
CA LEU A 36 2.06 15.13 2.26
C LEU A 36 3.27 15.99 1.85
N LYS A 37 3.89 15.69 0.70
CA LYS A 37 5.02 16.47 0.18
C LYS A 37 4.61 17.89 -0.22
N ALA A 38 3.48 18.03 -0.92
CA ALA A 38 2.94 19.34 -1.29
C ALA A 38 2.60 20.19 -0.06
N ASN A 39 2.28 19.56 1.07
CA ASN A 39 1.94 20.23 2.34
C ASN A 39 3.12 20.31 3.32
N GLY A 40 4.36 20.30 2.81
CA GLY A 40 5.56 20.65 3.58
C GLY A 40 6.31 19.47 4.18
N SER A 41 5.86 18.23 3.97
CA SER A 41 6.64 17.04 4.40
C SER A 41 7.84 16.86 3.49
N GLN A 42 9.05 17.01 4.02
CA GLN A 42 10.27 16.76 3.23
C GLN A 42 10.44 15.26 2.90
N LYS A 43 10.05 14.40 3.84
CA LYS A 43 10.12 12.95 3.72
C LYS A 43 8.79 12.29 4.04
N VAL A 44 8.49 11.19 3.35
CA VAL A 44 7.26 10.40 3.55
C VAL A 44 7.61 8.92 3.62
N GLY A 45 7.14 8.24 4.67
CA GLY A 45 7.23 6.78 4.81
C GLY A 45 5.87 6.12 4.69
N VAL A 46 5.84 4.86 4.23
CA VAL A 46 4.62 4.04 4.15
C VAL A 46 4.79 2.80 5.01
N THR A 47 3.79 2.49 5.84
CA THR A 47 3.77 1.29 6.66
C THR A 47 2.41 0.61 6.65
N GLY A 48 2.39 -0.71 6.85
CA GLY A 48 1.14 -1.45 6.89
C GLY A 48 1.30 -2.91 7.32
N TYR A 49 0.16 -3.52 7.62
CA TYR A 49 0.05 -4.84 8.22
C TYR A 49 -0.82 -5.77 7.37
N CYS A 50 -0.47 -7.07 7.29
CA CYS A 50 -1.18 -8.06 6.49
C CYS A 50 -1.32 -7.60 5.03
N MET A 51 -2.54 -7.45 4.52
CA MET A 51 -2.80 -6.88 3.19
C MET A 51 -2.16 -5.48 3.02
N GLY A 52 -2.17 -4.67 4.07
CA GLY A 52 -1.48 -3.37 4.11
C GLY A 52 0.04 -3.49 4.09
N GLY A 53 0.61 -4.60 4.58
CA GLY A 53 2.05 -4.88 4.46
C GLY A 53 2.43 -5.14 3.01
N ALA A 54 1.63 -5.93 2.30
CA ALA A 54 1.80 -6.16 0.87
C ALA A 54 1.68 -4.86 0.06
N LEU A 55 0.67 -4.03 0.35
CA LEU A 55 0.51 -2.70 -0.27
C LEU A 55 1.69 -1.77 0.01
N SER A 56 2.20 -1.77 1.25
CA SER A 56 3.36 -0.98 1.64
C SER A 56 4.58 -1.36 0.81
N ILE A 57 4.92 -2.65 0.75
CA ILE A 57 6.07 -3.14 -0.04
C ILE A 57 5.87 -2.86 -1.53
N ALA A 58 4.68 -3.09 -2.09
CA ALA A 58 4.39 -2.76 -3.49
C ALA A 58 4.56 -1.26 -3.78
N SER A 59 4.20 -0.39 -2.84
CA SER A 59 4.35 1.05 -3.03
C SER A 59 5.83 1.48 -3.17
N ALA A 60 6.78 0.76 -2.54
CA ALA A 60 8.21 1.03 -2.70
C ALA A 60 8.69 0.88 -4.16
N VAL A 61 7.99 0.07 -4.96
CA VAL A 61 8.28 -0.19 -6.37
C VAL A 61 7.53 0.79 -7.27
N LEU A 62 6.23 0.95 -6.98
CA LEU A 62 5.26 1.58 -7.89
C LEU A 62 5.10 3.08 -7.65
N VAL A 63 5.36 3.59 -6.45
CA VAL A 63 5.07 4.98 -6.07
C VAL A 63 6.36 5.78 -5.92
N PRO A 64 6.61 6.76 -6.80
CA PRO A 64 7.74 7.68 -6.66
C PRO A 64 7.63 8.57 -5.42
N GLY A 65 8.77 8.99 -4.89
CA GLY A 65 8.81 9.95 -3.78
C GLY A 65 8.61 9.36 -2.38
N ILE A 66 8.43 8.04 -2.24
CA ILE A 66 8.51 7.41 -0.92
C ILE A 66 9.97 7.35 -0.47
N ASP A 67 10.23 7.74 0.78
CA ASP A 67 11.57 7.80 1.36
C ASP A 67 11.93 6.55 2.18
N ALA A 68 10.92 5.81 2.68
CA ALA A 68 11.10 4.53 3.36
C ALA A 68 9.79 3.73 3.41
N VAL A 69 9.89 2.40 3.45
CA VAL A 69 8.75 1.50 3.59
C VAL A 69 8.96 0.50 4.71
N VAL A 70 7.92 0.23 5.50
CA VAL A 70 7.90 -0.86 6.48
C VAL A 70 6.68 -1.77 6.26
N GLY A 71 6.91 -3.01 5.87
CA GLY A 71 5.86 -4.01 5.73
C GLY A 71 5.81 -4.93 6.93
N PHE A 72 4.62 -5.29 7.41
CA PHE A 72 4.47 -6.30 8.46
C PHE A 72 3.61 -7.45 7.96
N TYR A 73 4.19 -8.66 7.93
CA TYR A 73 3.53 -9.94 7.62
C TYR A 73 2.58 -9.88 6.41
N GLY A 74 3.06 -9.24 5.33
CA GLY A 74 2.36 -9.13 4.07
C GLY A 74 3.33 -9.01 2.92
N THR A 75 3.13 -9.79 1.88
CA THR A 75 4.02 -9.84 0.70
C THR A 75 3.18 -9.58 -0.55
N PRO A 76 3.56 -8.65 -1.43
CA PRO A 76 2.84 -8.42 -2.67
C PRO A 76 2.95 -9.63 -3.59
N SER A 77 1.93 -9.85 -4.41
CA SER A 77 2.03 -10.85 -5.46
C SER A 77 3.01 -10.37 -6.54
N PRO A 78 3.70 -11.28 -7.24
CA PRO A 78 4.59 -10.91 -8.35
C PRO A 78 3.86 -10.17 -9.48
N GLN A 79 2.55 -10.37 -9.64
CA GLN A 79 1.73 -9.66 -10.62
C GLN A 79 1.50 -8.20 -10.24
N LEU A 80 1.51 -7.87 -8.94
CA LEU A 80 1.36 -6.50 -8.46
C LEU A 80 2.69 -5.76 -8.50
N ALA A 81 3.72 -6.32 -7.87
CA ALA A 81 5.05 -5.71 -7.81
C ALA A 81 6.12 -6.75 -7.45
N ASP A 82 7.28 -6.65 -8.10
CA ASP A 82 8.49 -7.37 -7.70
C ASP A 82 9.27 -6.52 -6.69
N PRO A 83 9.38 -6.94 -5.41
CA PRO A 83 10.12 -6.21 -4.38
C PRO A 83 11.59 -5.97 -4.74
N ALA A 84 12.19 -6.78 -5.61
CA ALA A 84 13.57 -6.56 -6.08
C ALA A 84 13.72 -5.24 -6.89
N GLN A 85 12.62 -4.70 -7.40
CA GLN A 85 12.57 -3.42 -8.13
C GLN A 85 12.27 -2.22 -7.23
N ALA A 86 12.36 -2.37 -5.90
CA ALA A 86 12.08 -1.30 -4.95
C ALA A 86 13.02 -0.11 -5.16
N LYS A 87 12.44 1.09 -5.19
CA LYS A 87 13.15 2.37 -5.35
C LYS A 87 13.40 3.07 -4.02
N ALA A 88 12.66 2.67 -2.99
CA ALA A 88 12.83 3.13 -1.61
C ALA A 88 13.34 1.97 -0.74
N PRO A 89 14.13 2.25 0.32
CA PRO A 89 14.51 1.23 1.30
C PRO A 89 13.28 0.57 1.95
N VAL A 90 13.32 -0.76 2.08
CA VAL A 90 12.23 -1.58 2.65
C VAL A 90 12.73 -2.33 3.89
N GLN A 91 11.98 -2.24 4.98
CA GLN A 91 12.08 -3.15 6.14
C GLN A 91 10.83 -4.03 6.15
N ALA A 92 10.97 -5.35 6.09
CA ALA A 92 9.84 -6.28 6.06
C ALA A 92 10.22 -7.62 6.68
#